data_AF-A0A9E4AL36-F1
#
_entry.id   AF-A0A9E4AL36-F1
#
_cell.length_a   1.000
_cell.length_b   1.000
_cell.length_c   1.000
_cell.angle_alpha   90.00
_cell.angle_beta   90.00
_cell.angle_gamma   90.00
#
_symmetry.space_group_name_H-M   'P 1'
#
loop_
_entity.id
_entity.type
_entity.pdbx_description
1 polymer ?
#
loop_
_entity_poly.entity_id
_entity_poly.type
_entity_poly.pdbx_seq_one_letter_code
_entity_poly.pdbx_strand_id
1 'polypeptide(L)' 'MVTREDLLRPKMNEVVKEVREMRMKISEKCGHDLYRLLAHYQEVGKRLRKTGKYKFVEPEPPAEEKSTLVESSEDKVAD' A
#
# COMPACT_ATOMS: atom_id res chain seq x y z
N MET A 1 -15.06 -11.50 -3.31
CA MET A 1 -15.36 -10.04 -3.24
C MET A 1 -15.99 -9.78 -1.88
N VAL A 2 -15.57 -8.75 -1.16
CA VAL A 2 -16.15 -8.36 0.14
C VAL A 2 -17.39 -7.51 -0.14
N THR A 3 -18.56 -7.88 0.39
CA THR A 3 -19.81 -7.12 0.19
C THR A 3 -20.02 -6.05 1.26
N ARG A 4 -20.97 -5.15 1.02
CA ARG A 4 -21.33 -4.09 1.97
C ARG A 4 -21.92 -4.66 3.27
N GLU A 5 -22.70 -5.73 3.19
CA GLU A 5 -23.18 -6.45 4.37
C GLU A 5 -22.03 -7.07 5.17
N ASP A 6 -20.98 -7.54 4.49
CA ASP A 6 -19.81 -8.09 5.17
C ASP A 6 -19.12 -7.02 6.05
N LEU A 7 -18.99 -5.78 5.56
CA LEU A 7 -18.41 -4.65 6.31
C LEU A 7 -19.24 -4.20 7.51
N LEU A 8 -20.55 -4.49 7.53
CA LEU A 8 -21.42 -4.18 8.66
C LEU A 8 -21.37 -5.24 9.77
N ARG A 9 -20.68 -6.37 9.56
CA ARG A 9 -20.49 -7.38 10.62
C ARG A 9 -19.61 -6.83 11.75
N PRO A 10 -20.02 -6.97 13.03
CA PRO A 10 -19.26 -6.45 14.18
C PRO A 10 -17.79 -6.89 14.19
N LYS A 11 -17.53 -8.17 13.88
CA LYS A 11 -16.18 -8.72 13.81
C LYS A 11 -15.31 -8.10 12.69
N MET A 12 -15.91 -7.74 11.55
CA MET A 12 -15.18 -7.06 10.49
C MET A 12 -14.93 -5.59 10.83
N ASN A 13 -15.83 -4.93 11.58
CA ASN A 13 -15.58 -3.59 12.10
C ASN A 13 -14.35 -3.54 13.02
N GLU A 14 -14.13 -4.56 13.86
CA GLU A 14 -12.93 -4.66 14.70
C GLU A 14 -11.65 -4.80 13.87
N VAL A 15 -11.65 -5.67 12.86
CA VAL A 15 -10.51 -5.83 11.94
C VAL A 15 -10.23 -4.53 11.18
N VAL A 16 -11.28 -3.86 10.69
CA VAL A 16 -11.14 -2.56 10.01
C VAL A 16 -10.57 -1.50 10.95
N LYS A 17 -10.98 -1.49 12.22
CA LYS A 17 -10.44 -0.58 13.24
C LYS A 17 -8.96 -0.86 13.49
N GLU A 18 -8.58 -2.12 13.66
CA GLU A 18 -7.18 -2.51 13.86
C GLU A 18 -6.29 -2.10 12.67
N VAL A 19 -6.77 -2.32 11.45
CA VAL A 19 -6.07 -1.88 10.22
C VAL A 19 -5.91 -0.35 10.20
N ARG A 20 -6.95 0.41 10.60
CA ARG A 20 -6.87 1.88 10.68
C ARG A 20 -5.85 2.33 11.72
N GLU A 21 -5.85 1.73 12.90
CA GLU A 21 -4.88 2.04 13.95
C GLU A 21 -3.45 1.73 13.51
N MET A 22 -3.22 0.60 12.84
CA MET A 22 -1.92 0.29 12.26
C MET A 22 -1.49 1.32 11.21
N ARG A 23 -2.40 1.72 10.31
CA ARG A 23 -2.11 2.76 9.30
C ARG A 23 -1.73 4.08 9.97
N MET A 24 -2.46 4.51 11.00
CA MET A 24 -2.14 5.73 11.74
C MET A 24 -0.73 5.66 12.35
N LYS A 25 -0.38 4.55 13.02
CA LYS A 25 0.96 4.35 13.59
C LYS A 25 2.06 4.37 12.53
N ILE A 26 1.80 3.85 11.33
CA ILE A 26 2.75 3.91 10.21
C ILE A 26 2.90 5.35 9.73
N SER A 27 1.79 6.08 9.57
CA SER A 27 1.79 7.50 9.19
C SER A 27 2.50 8.38 10.21
N GLU A 28 2.34 8.15 11.51
CA GLU A 28 3.06 8.88 12.56
C GLU A 28 4.58 8.65 12.47
N LYS A 29 5.01 7.43 12.12
CA LYS A 29 6.44 7.09 12.01
C LYS A 29 7.09 7.57 10.72
N CYS A 30 6.39 7.47 9.60
CA CYS A 30 6.96 7.73 8.27
C CYS A 30 6.59 9.11 7.72
N GLY A 31 5.53 9.73 8.23
CA GLY A 31 4.96 10.96 7.66
C GLY A 31 4.53 10.77 6.21
N HIS A 32 4.77 11.79 5.39
CA HIS A 32 4.57 11.76 3.93
C HIS A 32 5.84 11.37 3.14
N ASP A 33 6.89 10.89 3.82
CA ASP A 33 8.13 10.49 3.17
C ASP A 33 7.99 9.07 2.57
N LEU A 34 7.91 9.03 1.24
CA LEU A 34 7.75 7.79 0.48
C LEU A 34 8.93 6.82 0.65
N TYR A 35 10.16 7.32 0.78
CA TYR A 35 11.34 6.47 0.95
C TYR A 35 11.33 5.79 2.33
N ARG A 36 10.98 6.54 3.38
CA ARG A 36 10.82 5.98 4.73
C ARG A 36 9.70 4.94 4.78
N LEU A 37 8.58 5.22 4.10
CA LEU A 37 7.46 4.31 4.03
C LEU A 37 7.84 2.98 3.32
N LEU A 38 8.53 3.08 2.19
CA LEU A 38 9.03 1.91 1.45
C LEU A 38 10.01 1.09 2.29
N ALA A 39 10.98 1.75 2.95
CA ALA A 39 11.93 1.09 3.82
C ALA A 39 11.23 0.36 4.99
N HIS A 40 10.21 1.00 5.59
CA HIS A 40 9.41 0.39 6.64
C HIS A 40 8.70 -0.88 6.17
N TYR A 41 8.02 -0.84 5.01
CA TYR A 41 7.35 -2.01 4.48
C TYR A 41 8.31 -3.14 4.08
N GLN A 42 9.47 -2.81 3.52
CA GLN A 42 10.51 -3.80 3.23
C GLN A 42 11.02 -4.50 4.50
N GLU A 43 11.25 -3.75 5.57
CA GLU A 43 11.68 -4.32 6.84
C GLU A 43 10.61 -5.24 7.45
N VAL A 44 9.36 -4.77 7.51
CA VAL A 44 8.23 -5.56 7.98
C VAL A 44 8.08 -6.83 7.14
N GLY A 45 8.16 -6.73 5.81
CA GLY A 45 8.13 -7.87 4.90
C GLY A 45 9.24 -8.89 5.20
N LYS A 46 10.48 -8.44 5.41
CA LYS A 46 11.60 -9.32 5.81
C LYS A 46 11.32 -10.04 7.13
N ARG A 47 10.80 -9.32 8.14
CA ARG A 47 10.45 -9.91 9.45
C ARG A 47 9.36 -10.96 9.31
N LEU A 48 8.29 -10.66 8.56
CA LEU A 48 7.17 -11.59 8.36
C LEU A 48 7.57 -12.81 7.53
N ARG A 49 8.42 -12.67 6.51
CA ARG A 49 8.98 -13.80 5.75
C ARG A 49 9.70 -14.79 6.66
N LYS A 50 10.49 -14.30 7.61
CA LYS A 50 11.20 -15.15 8.59
C LYS A 50 10.25 -15.97 9.47
N THR A 51 9.00 -15.53 9.65
CA THR A 51 8.04 -16.28 10.48
C THR A 51 7.45 -17.51 9.78
N GLY A 52 7.54 -17.61 8.45
CA GLY A 52 6.92 -18.69 7.67
C GLY A 52 5.39 -18.71 7.67
N LYS A 53 4.72 -17.79 8.38
CA LYS A 53 3.25 -17.75 8.54
C LYS A 53 2.51 -17.30 7.28
N TYR A 54 3.20 -16.62 6.36
CA TYR A 54 2.59 -15.96 5.22
C TYR A 54 3.28 -16.39 3.93
N LYS A 55 2.50 -16.64 2.88
CA LYS A 55 3.01 -16.88 1.53
C LYS A 55 3.23 -15.53 0.84
N PHE A 56 4.49 -15.15 0.68
CA PHE A 56 4.85 -13.94 -0.07
C PHE A 56 4.90 -14.27 -1.56
N VAL A 57 4.36 -13.36 -2.38
CA VAL A 57 4.58 -13.39 -3.83
C VAL A 57 5.98 -12.83 -4.07
N GLU A 58 6.77 -13.54 -4.86
CA GLU A 58 8.06 -13.03 -5.32
C GLU A 58 7.79 -12.01 -6.43
N PRO A 59 8.48 -10.86 -6.41
CA PRO A 59 8.34 -9.91 -7.51
C PRO A 59 8.76 -10.60 -8.81
N GLU A 60 7.93 -10.49 -9.83
CA GLU A 60 8.30 -10.84 -11.20
C GLU A 60 9.62 -10.13 -11.54
N PRO A 61 10.57 -10.81 -12.22
CA PRO A 61 11.78 -10.14 -12.69
C PRO A 61 11.38 -8.92 -13.53
N PRO A 62 12.11 -7.80 -13.42
CA PRO A 62 11.73 -6.58 -14.12
C PRO A 62 11.65 -6.86 -15.62
N ALA A 63 10.44 -6.75 -16.16
CA ALA A 63 10.26 -6.66 -17.59
C ALA A 63 11.01 -5.40 -18.05
N GLU A 64 11.87 -5.57 -19.05
CA GLU A 64 12.66 -4.51 -19.67
C GLU A 64 11.83 -3.24 -19.88
N GLU A 65 12.44 -2.11 -19.54
CA GLU A 65 11.90 -0.75 -19.60
C GLU A 65 11.13 -0.50 -20.90
N LYS A 66 9.80 -0.37 -20.82
CA LYS A 66 9.06 0.41 -21.83
C LYS A 66 8.97 1.84 -21.34
N SER A 67 9.94 2.62 -21.80
CA SER A 67 9.86 4.07 -21.90
C SER A 67 8.51 4.51 -22.47
N THR A 68 7.71 5.23 -21.69
CA THR A 68 6.84 6.28 -22.23
C THR A 68 6.95 7.49 -21.33
N LEU A 69 7.96 8.29 -21.63
CA LEU A 69 7.95 9.73 -21.41
C LEU A 69 7.10 10.33 -22.53
N VAL A 70 5.96 10.91 -22.19
CA VAL A 70 5.38 12.12 -22.81
C VAL A 70 4.55 12.75 -21.69
N GLU A 71 5.11 13.68 -20.93
CA GLU A 71 5.13 15.12 -21.19
C GLU A 71 3.75 15.77 -21.18
N SER A 72 3.71 16.86 -20.41
CA SER A 72 2.63 17.81 -20.17
C SER A 72 1.99 18.40 -21.43
N SER A 73 0.69 18.67 -21.37
CA SER A 73 0.08 19.72 -22.19
C SER A 73 -1.17 20.31 -21.53
N GLU A 74 -0.93 21.42 -20.82
CA GLU A 74 -1.68 22.69 -20.80
C GLU A 74 -3.21 22.69 -20.96
N ASP A 75 -3.88 23.12 -19.89
CA ASP A 75 -5.22 23.72 -19.93
C ASP A 75 -5.18 25.03 -20.75
N LYS A 76 -5.96 25.10 -21.83
CA LYS A 76 -6.31 26.34 -22.51
C LYS A 76 -7.80 26.63 -22.34
N VAL A 77 -8.08 27.63 -21.52
CA VAL A 77 -9.33 28.43 -21.50
C VAL A 77 -9.36 29.37 -22.72
N ALA A 78 -10.50 29.46 -23.39
CA ALA A 78 -10.99 30.61 -24.17
C ALA A 78 -12.53 30.47 -24.21
N ASP A 79 -13.27 31.31 -23.49
CA ASP A 79 -13.99 32.54 -23.92
C ASP A 79 -15.09 32.28 -24.96
#